data_AF-A0A924UBA6-F1
#
_entry.id   AF-A0A924UBA6-F1
#
_cell.length_a   1.000
_cell.length_b   1.000
_cell.length_c   1.000
_cell.angle_alpha   90.00
_cell.angle_beta   90.00
_cell.angle_gamma   90.00
#
_symmetry.space_group_name_H-M   'P 1'
#
loop_
_entity.id
_entity.type
_entity.pdbx_description
1 polymer ?
#
loop_
_entity_poly.entity_id
_entity_poly.type
_entity_poly.pdbx_seq_one_letter_code
_entity_poly.pdbx_strand_id
1 'polypeptide(L)'
;MTLTDAQKAEVETLAAVLTAEQVADYFGIGRRTFYSMMQRDEEIAARYKKGKARAIGAIAQGLINKARGGDTTSMIFFLKTQAGWRESSQIDLRLPEESEDDNSGSVERLHARINAIIARNTVGNAVDSPRFAPVTIDHNAEAERSG
;
A
#
# COMPACT_ATOMS: atom_id res chain seq x y z
N MET A 1 22.50 -1.27 -27.92
CA MET A 1 21.98 0.03 -28.37
C MET A 1 22.18 1.02 -27.24
N THR A 2 22.82 2.15 -27.53
CA THR A 2 23.16 3.22 -26.58
C THR A 2 22.67 4.54 -27.17
N LEU A 3 22.28 5.48 -26.31
CA LEU A 3 21.89 6.82 -26.74
C LEU A 3 23.13 7.66 -27.05
N THR A 4 23.02 8.54 -28.04
CA THR A 4 24.05 9.56 -28.31
C THR A 4 24.01 10.66 -27.24
N ASP A 5 25.07 11.46 -27.12
CA ASP A 5 25.12 12.56 -26.13
C ASP A 5 24.00 13.59 -26.36
N ALA A 6 23.64 13.85 -27.62
CA ALA A 6 22.52 14.71 -27.97
C ALA A 6 21.18 14.13 -27.47
N GLN A 7 20.95 12.82 -27.66
CA GLN A 7 19.75 12.14 -27.16
C GLN A 7 19.72 12.11 -25.63
N LYS A 8 20.88 11.96 -24.97
CA LYS A 8 20.98 12.05 -23.50
C LYS A 8 20.60 13.44 -22.98
N ALA A 9 21.01 14.49 -23.68
CA ALA A 9 20.57 15.86 -23.35
C ALA A 9 19.06 16.04 -23.58
N GLU A 10 18.53 15.45 -24.64
CA GLU A 10 17.09 15.45 -24.92
C GLU A 10 16.28 14.69 -23.86
N VAL A 11 16.81 13.57 -23.32
CA VAL A 11 16.22 12.87 -22.17
C VAL A 11 16.07 13.79 -20.96
N GLU A 12 17.08 14.62 -20.63
CA GLU A 12 17.00 15.59 -19.52
C GLU A 12 15.86 16.60 -19.76
N THR A 13 15.75 17.12 -20.99
CA THR A 13 14.71 18.08 -21.37
C THR A 13 13.31 17.47 -21.30
N LEU A 14 13.12 16.28 -21.89
CA LEU A 14 11.82 15.61 -21.95
C LEU A 14 11.36 15.12 -20.57
N ALA A 15 12.28 14.69 -19.71
CA ALA A 15 11.96 14.20 -18.37
C ALA A 15 11.26 15.26 -17.49
N ALA A 16 11.43 16.55 -17.80
CA ALA A 16 10.75 17.64 -17.13
C ALA A 16 9.22 17.58 -17.28
N VAL A 17 8.72 17.03 -18.40
CA VAL A 17 7.29 17.07 -18.76
C VAL A 17 6.70 15.70 -19.08
N LEU A 18 7.53 14.69 -19.34
CA LEU A 18 7.10 13.33 -19.71
C LEU A 18 7.47 12.28 -18.65
N THR A 19 6.75 11.17 -18.64
CA THR A 19 7.12 9.94 -17.92
C THR A 19 8.19 9.15 -18.67
N ALA A 20 8.90 8.24 -18.00
CA ALA A 20 9.91 7.41 -18.64
C ALA A 20 9.34 6.56 -19.80
N GLU A 21 8.08 6.13 -19.69
CA GLU A 21 7.39 5.40 -20.76
C GLU A 21 7.16 6.30 -21.98
N GLN A 22 6.68 7.52 -21.78
CA GLN A 22 6.48 8.50 -22.85
C GLN A 22 7.81 8.92 -23.49
N VAL A 23 8.89 9.02 -22.72
CA VAL A 23 10.24 9.26 -23.25
C VAL A 23 10.69 8.08 -24.11
N ALA A 24 10.44 6.84 -23.67
CA ALA A 24 10.75 5.65 -24.46
C ALA A 24 9.94 5.63 -25.77
N ASP A 25 8.64 5.89 -25.69
CA ASP A 25 7.73 5.97 -26.85
C ASP A 25 8.19 7.10 -27.82
N TYR A 26 8.66 8.25 -27.31
CA TYR A 26 9.21 9.35 -28.11
C TYR A 26 10.45 8.94 -28.92
N PHE A 27 11.37 8.17 -28.33
CA PHE A 27 12.54 7.66 -29.04
C PHE A 27 12.26 6.41 -29.88
N GLY A 28 11.02 5.90 -29.90
CA GLY A 28 10.67 4.64 -30.57
C GLY A 28 11.33 3.42 -29.92
N ILE A 29 11.66 3.50 -28.63
CA ILE A 29 12.33 2.44 -27.87
C ILE A 29 11.29 1.73 -27.00
N GLY A 30 11.33 0.40 -26.95
CA GLY A 30 10.49 -0.35 -26.01
C GLY A 30 10.75 0.05 -24.56
N ARG A 31 9.70 0.28 -23.77
CA ARG A 31 9.78 0.75 -22.37
C ARG A 31 10.77 -0.04 -21.53
N ARG A 32 10.70 -1.38 -21.56
CA ARG A 32 11.63 -2.27 -20.84
C ARG A 32 13.09 -2.05 -21.25
N THR A 33 13.32 -1.75 -22.51
CA THR A 33 14.65 -1.43 -23.04
C THR A 33 15.14 -0.09 -22.49
N PHE A 34 14.30 0.94 -22.43
CA PHE A 34 14.67 2.23 -21.84
C PHE A 34 15.01 2.11 -20.34
N TYR A 35 14.23 1.36 -19.56
CA TYR A 35 14.58 1.07 -18.17
C TYR A 35 15.88 0.28 -18.03
N SER A 36 16.10 -0.70 -18.92
CA SER A 36 17.37 -1.45 -18.96
C SER A 36 18.55 -0.55 -19.33
N MET A 37 18.36 0.44 -20.20
CA MET A 37 19.38 1.43 -20.54
C MET A 37 19.74 2.28 -19.32
N MET A 38 18.74 2.79 -18.59
CA MET A 38 18.98 3.55 -17.34
C MET A 38 19.68 2.73 -16.25
N GLN A 39 19.49 1.41 -16.21
CA GLN A 39 20.21 0.54 -15.26
C GLN A 39 21.67 0.30 -15.65
N ARG A 40 21.98 0.27 -16.96
CA ARG A 40 23.32 -0.04 -17.47
C ARG A 40 24.19 1.19 -17.69
N ASP A 41 23.57 2.34 -17.99
CA ASP A 41 24.21 3.62 -18.22
C ASP A 41 23.70 4.63 -17.19
N GLU A 42 24.52 4.87 -16.18
CA GLU A 42 24.21 5.80 -15.08
C GLU A 42 24.01 7.23 -15.57
N GLU A 43 24.61 7.62 -16.69
CA GLU A 43 24.46 8.96 -17.22
C GLU A 43 23.04 9.21 -17.72
N ILE A 44 22.43 8.24 -18.41
CA ILE A 44 21.03 8.34 -18.85
C ILE A 44 20.11 8.49 -17.63
N ALA A 45 20.33 7.68 -16.60
CA ALA A 45 19.56 7.76 -15.36
C ALA A 45 19.76 9.11 -14.65
N ALA A 46 20.99 9.63 -14.59
CA ALA A 46 21.31 10.91 -13.99
C ALA A 46 20.63 12.06 -14.73
N ARG A 47 20.69 12.07 -16.07
CA ARG A 47 20.02 13.07 -16.92
C ARG A 47 18.50 13.06 -16.73
N TYR A 48 17.89 11.87 -16.73
CA TYR A 48 16.46 11.73 -16.50
C TYR A 48 16.05 12.24 -15.11
N LYS A 49 16.76 11.84 -14.06
CA LYS A 49 16.51 12.30 -12.67
C LYS A 49 16.70 13.81 -12.54
N LYS A 50 17.73 14.37 -13.18
CA LYS A 50 18.02 15.80 -13.16
C LYS A 50 16.90 16.60 -13.84
N GLY A 51 16.42 16.15 -14.99
CA GLY A 51 15.28 16.77 -15.67
C GLY A 51 14.02 16.79 -14.80
N LYS A 52 13.71 15.66 -14.14
CA LYS A 52 12.60 15.57 -13.16
C LYS A 52 12.78 16.54 -12.00
N ALA A 53 13.95 16.55 -11.37
CA ALA A 53 14.24 17.42 -10.23
C ALA A 53 14.10 18.90 -10.60
N ARG A 54 14.57 19.29 -11.80
CA ARG A 54 14.45 20.66 -12.30
C ARG A 54 12.99 21.10 -12.45
N ALA A 55 12.14 20.25 -13.03
CA ALA A 55 10.71 20.56 -13.17
C ALA A 55 10.01 20.68 -11.82
N ILE A 56 10.24 19.73 -10.91
CA ILE A 56 9.69 19.78 -9.55
C ILE A 56 10.14 21.06 -8.84
N GLY A 57 11.43 21.40 -8.92
CA GLY A 57 11.96 22.62 -8.34
C GLY A 57 11.31 23.89 -8.88
N ALA A 58 11.06 23.96 -10.20
CA ALA A 58 10.38 25.11 -10.81
C ALA A 58 8.94 25.28 -10.30
N ILE A 59 8.16 24.19 -10.21
CA ILE A 59 6.81 24.22 -9.68
C ILE A 59 6.81 24.56 -8.18
N ALA A 60 7.73 23.97 -7.42
CA ALA A 60 7.90 24.25 -5.99
C ALA A 60 8.23 25.73 -5.74
N GLN A 61 9.11 26.32 -6.55
CA GLN A 61 9.42 27.75 -6.47
C GLN A 61 8.19 28.62 -6.76
N GLY A 62 7.38 28.22 -7.75
CA GLY A 62 6.09 28.87 -8.02
C GLY A 62 5.13 28.82 -6.83
N LEU A 63 5.06 27.68 -6.15
CA LEU A 63 4.25 27.51 -4.94
C LEU A 63 4.74 28.39 -3.79
N ILE A 64 6.06 28.48 -3.57
CA ILE A 64 6.66 29.37 -2.57
C ILE A 64 6.30 30.84 -2.88
N ASN A 65 6.40 31.25 -4.14
CA ASN A 65 6.06 32.62 -4.53
C ASN A 65 4.58 32.93 -4.31
N LYS A 66 3.67 31.98 -4.62
CA LYS A 66 2.24 32.12 -4.30
C LYS A 66 1.98 32.22 -2.81
N ALA A 67 2.62 31.38 -1.99
CA ALA A 67 2.51 31.44 -0.55
C ALA A 67 2.96 32.80 0.01
N ARG A 68 4.09 33.33 -0.48
CA ARG A 68 4.58 34.68 -0.13
C ARG A 68 3.64 35.80 -0.57
N GLY A 69 2.88 35.58 -1.65
CA GLY A 69 1.84 36.49 -2.13
C GLY A 69 0.52 36.42 -1.36
N GLY A 70 0.42 35.57 -0.33
CA GLY A 70 -0.77 35.45 0.52
C GLY A 70 -1.77 34.36 0.08
N ASP A 71 -1.42 33.48 -0.86
CA ASP A 71 -2.28 32.34 -1.21
C ASP A 71 -2.39 31.35 -0.05
N THR A 72 -3.57 31.29 0.58
CA THR A 72 -3.84 30.50 1.78
C THR A 72 -3.55 29.01 1.57
N THR A 73 -3.95 28.45 0.43
CA THR A 73 -3.74 27.04 0.12
C THR A 73 -2.26 26.70 0.04
N SER A 74 -1.46 27.51 -0.65
CA SER A 74 -0.01 27.33 -0.76
C SER A 74 0.69 27.50 0.59
N MET A 75 0.28 28.48 1.41
CA MET A 75 0.80 28.66 2.77
C MET A 75 0.50 27.45 3.67
N ILE A 76 -0.76 26.98 3.69
CA ILE A 76 -1.17 25.81 4.46
C ILE A 76 -0.39 24.57 3.99
N PHE A 77 -0.30 24.34 2.68
CA PHE A 77 0.47 23.22 2.14
C PHE A 77 1.93 23.26 2.59
N PHE A 78 2.58 24.43 2.50
CA PHE A 78 3.96 24.59 2.92
C PHE A 78 4.14 24.29 4.42
N LEU A 79 3.26 24.81 5.28
CA LEU A 79 3.36 24.61 6.72
C LEU A 79 3.04 23.16 7.13
N LYS A 80 2.06 22.52 6.46
CA LYS A 80 1.75 21.10 6.68
C LYS A 80 2.91 20.19 6.27
N THR A 81 3.59 20.49 5.16
CA THR A 81 4.64 19.62 4.60
C THR A 81 6.05 19.92 5.13
N GLN A 82 6.37 21.18 5.44
CA GLN A 82 7.71 21.61 5.86
C GLN A 82 7.81 21.99 7.34
N ALA A 83 6.75 22.54 7.92
CA ALA A 83 6.72 22.96 9.33
C ALA A 83 6.01 21.94 10.26
N GLY A 84 5.62 20.78 9.71
CA GLY A 84 5.01 19.70 10.49
C GLY A 84 3.63 20.02 11.05
N TRP A 85 2.92 21.03 10.50
CA TRP A 85 1.56 21.34 10.94
C TRP A 85 0.65 20.17 10.63
N ARG A 86 0.04 19.61 11.68
CA ARG A 86 -0.94 18.53 11.57
C ARG A 86 -2.21 18.95 12.27
N GLU A 87 -3.32 18.49 11.73
CA GLU A 87 -4.62 18.69 12.32
C GLU A 87 -4.90 17.49 13.22
N SER A 88 -4.99 17.71 14.52
CA SER A 88 -5.33 16.64 15.48
C SER A 88 -6.84 16.51 15.55
N SER A 89 -7.41 15.46 14.96
CA SER A 89 -8.79 15.09 15.21
C SER A 89 -8.83 14.16 16.42
N GLN A 90 -9.30 14.64 17.57
CA GLN A 90 -9.68 13.73 18.66
C GLN A 90 -10.92 12.98 18.20
N ILE A 91 -10.75 11.70 17.88
CA ILE A 91 -11.88 10.79 17.70
C ILE A 91 -12.28 10.37 19.11
N ASP A 92 -13.33 11.00 19.64
CA ASP A 92 -13.94 10.58 20.90
C ASP A 92 -14.69 9.27 20.64
N LEU A 93 -13.99 8.15 20.83
CA LEU A 93 -14.59 6.82 20.77
C LEU A 93 -15.39 6.62 22.05
N ARG A 94 -16.61 7.14 22.08
CA ARG A 94 -17.57 6.82 23.14
C ARG A 94 -17.96 5.35 22.96
N LEU A 95 -17.32 4.48 23.73
CA LEU A 95 -17.79 3.11 23.88
C LEU A 95 -19.23 3.20 24.40
N PRO A 96 -20.21 2.55 23.74
CA PRO A 96 -21.53 2.44 24.33
C PRO A 96 -21.36 1.80 25.71
N GLU A 97 -21.97 2.40 26.73
CA GLU A 97 -22.05 1.74 28.05
C GLU A 97 -22.61 0.35 27.80
N GLU A 98 -21.89 -0.67 28.28
CA GLU A 98 -22.40 -2.04 28.28
C GLU A 98 -23.63 -2.05 29.17
N SER A 99 -24.81 -1.86 28.57
CA SER A 99 -26.05 -2.25 29.19
C SER A 99 -25.98 -3.76 29.34
N GLU A 100 -26.04 -4.27 30.57
CA GLU A 100 -26.31 -5.68 30.87
C GLU A 100 -27.75 -6.07 30.49
N ASP A 101 -28.20 -5.67 29.30
CA ASP A 101 -29.51 -5.99 28.78
C ASP A 101 -29.37 -6.94 27.58
N ASP A 102 -29.59 -8.21 27.90
CA ASP A 102 -29.97 -9.32 27.01
C ASP A 102 -28.94 -9.80 25.95
N ASN A 103 -27.73 -10.14 26.38
CA ASN A 103 -26.83 -10.99 25.59
C ASN A 103 -27.39 -12.41 25.38
N SER A 104 -28.36 -12.83 26.19
CA SER A 104 -28.99 -14.15 26.06
C SER A 104 -29.82 -14.24 24.77
N GLY A 105 -30.65 -13.23 24.48
CA GLY A 105 -31.49 -13.20 23.28
C GLY A 105 -30.72 -13.05 21.96
N SER A 106 -29.53 -12.44 21.97
CA SER A 106 -28.71 -12.28 20.76
C SER A 106 -27.97 -13.57 20.39
N VAL A 107 -27.42 -14.25 21.40
CA VAL A 107 -26.75 -15.55 21.24
C VAL A 107 -27.75 -16.64 20.88
N GLU A 108 -28.95 -16.64 21.48
CA GLU A 108 -30.01 -17.61 21.16
C GLU A 108 -30.46 -17.52 19.70
N ARG A 109 -30.61 -16.29 19.18
CA ARG A 109 -30.96 -16.04 17.77
C ARG A 109 -29.85 -16.50 16.82
N LEU A 110 -28.59 -16.28 17.21
CA LEU A 110 -27.45 -16.73 16.43
C LEU A 110 -27.36 -18.27 16.40
N HIS A 111 -27.52 -18.93 17.55
CA HIS A 111 -27.58 -20.38 17.65
C HIS A 111 -28.74 -20.98 16.83
N ALA A 112 -29.94 -20.40 16.93
CA ALA A 112 -31.09 -20.82 16.13
C ALA A 112 -30.82 -20.67 14.61
N ARG A 113 -30.15 -19.59 14.21
CA ARG A 113 -29.77 -19.34 12.81
C ARG A 113 -28.73 -20.35 12.31
N ILE A 114 -27.71 -20.64 13.12
CA ILE A 114 -26.66 -21.62 12.80
C ILE A 114 -27.27 -23.02 12.66
N ASN A 115 -28.12 -23.44 13.59
CA ASN A 115 -28.77 -24.75 13.54
C ASN A 115 -29.68 -24.91 12.30
N ALA A 116 -30.39 -23.86 11.91
CA ALA A 116 -31.21 -23.87 10.69
C ALA A 116 -30.36 -24.00 9.40
N ILE A 117 -29.14 -23.46 9.38
CA ILE A 117 -28.19 -23.62 8.26
C ILE A 117 -27.65 -25.05 8.22
N ILE A 118 -27.28 -25.60 9.38
CA ILE A 118 -26.79 -26.98 9.49
C ILE A 118 -27.87 -27.97 9.00
N ALA A 119 -29.12 -27.79 9.43
CA ALA A 119 -30.25 -28.64 9.02
C ALA A 119 -30.54 -28.59 7.50
N ARG A 120 -30.28 -27.45 6.84
CA ARG A 120 -30.39 -27.35 5.37
C ARG A 120 -29.29 -28.11 4.64
N ASN A 121 -28.08 -28.15 5.22
CA ASN A 121 -26.94 -28.82 4.60
C ASN A 121 -26.89 -30.34 4.88
N THR A 122 -27.47 -30.81 5.99
CA THR A 122 -27.51 -32.25 6.32
C THR A 122 -28.53 -33.05 5.50
N VAL A 123 -29.59 -32.42 4.97
CA VAL A 123 -30.51 -33.07 4.01
C VAL A 123 -29.88 -33.17 2.60
N GLY A 124 -28.79 -32.43 2.35
CA GLY A 124 -28.12 -32.39 1.04
C GLY A 124 -26.87 -33.27 0.90
N ASN A 125 -26.36 -33.91 1.96
CA ASN A 125 -25.12 -34.68 1.85
C ASN A 125 -25.10 -35.93 2.75
N ALA A 126 -25.79 -36.97 2.31
CA ALA A 126 -25.59 -38.31 2.84
C ALA A 126 -24.57 -39.07 1.98
N VAL A 127 -23.27 -38.75 2.05
CA VAL A 127 -22.21 -39.70 1.65
C VAL A 127 -20.86 -39.41 2.34
N ASP A 128 -20.36 -40.46 3.00
CA ASP A 128 -18.98 -40.80 3.39
C ASP A 128 -18.22 -39.97 4.45
N SER A 129 -18.01 -40.61 5.61
CA SER A 129 -17.03 -40.22 6.63
C SER A 129 -15.80 -41.13 6.53
N PRO A 130 -14.56 -40.64 6.35
CA PRO A 130 -13.39 -41.45 6.60
C PRO A 130 -13.15 -41.55 8.12
N ARG A 131 -13.06 -42.78 8.62
CA ARG A 131 -12.69 -43.10 10.01
C ARG A 131 -11.31 -42.51 10.34
N PHE A 132 -11.27 -41.57 11.28
CA PHE A 132 -10.04 -41.31 12.04
C PHE A 132 -10.21 -41.90 13.43
N ALA A 133 -9.33 -42.85 13.77
CA ALA A 133 -9.26 -43.46 15.10
C ALA A 133 -8.74 -42.43 16.12
N PRO A 134 -9.17 -42.48 17.39
CA PRO A 134 -8.71 -41.54 18.41
C PRO A 134 -7.25 -41.83 18.79
N VAL A 135 -6.42 -40.78 18.81
CA VAL A 135 -5.06 -40.83 19.37
C VAL A 135 -5.15 -40.53 20.86
N THR A 136 -4.77 -41.48 21.70
CA THR A 136 -4.56 -41.28 23.14
C THR A 136 -3.14 -40.80 23.37
N ILE A 137 -2.95 -39.65 24.03
CA ILE A 137 -1.63 -39.11 24.41
C ILE A 137 -1.43 -39.36 25.91
N ASP A 138 -0.60 -40.32 26.26
CA ASP A 138 -0.16 -40.55 27.64
C ASP A 138 0.87 -39.50 28.07
N HIS A 139 0.52 -38.74 29.12
CA HIS A 139 1.35 -37.71 29.73
C HIS A 139 2.08 -38.25 30.96
N ASN A 140 3.04 -39.17 30.79
CA ASN A 140 4.07 -39.42 31.82
C ASN A 140 5.16 -40.38 31.34
N ALA A 141 6.32 -39.89 30.92
CA ALA A 141 7.60 -40.63 30.97
C ALA A 141 8.80 -39.79 30.45
N GLU A 142 9.08 -38.63 31.03
CA GLU A 142 10.41 -37.99 30.90
C GLU A 142 10.88 -37.48 32.26
N ALA A 143 11.13 -38.41 33.17
CA ALA A 143 11.83 -38.15 34.43
C ALA A 143 12.63 -39.38 34.85
N GLU A 144 13.57 -39.82 34.01
CA GLU A 144 14.70 -40.65 34.43
C GLU A 144 15.69 -40.78 33.26
N ARG A 145 16.64 -39.84 33.19
CA ARG A 145 17.99 -39.98 32.59
C ARG A 145 18.75 -38.64 32.68
N SER A 146 19.03 -38.24 33.92
CA SER A 146 20.27 -37.50 34.22
C SER A 146 21.08 -38.41 35.13
N GLY A 147 21.94 -39.21 34.49
CA GLY A 147 23.08 -39.90 35.07
C GLY A 147 24.26 -39.62 34.15
#